data_AF-A0A350XKZ4-F1
#
_entry.id   AF-A0A350XKZ4-F1
#
_cell.length_a   1.000
_cell.length_b   1.000
_cell.length_c   1.000
_cell.angle_alpha   90.00
_cell.angle_beta   90.00
_cell.angle_gamma   90.00
#
_symmetry.space_group_name_H-M   'P 1'
#
loop_
_entity.id
_entity.type
_entity.pdbx_description
1 polymer ?
#
loop_
_entity_poly.entity_id
_entity_poly.type
_entity_poly.pdbx_seq_one_letter_code
_entity_poly.pdbx_strand_id
1 'polypeptide(L)'
;MTSGELNPKDLRTYTVQPKPCKTCPFEGTDPIAVSPKLYQHFIDNLCGKGQHLCHSADNKMICRGGRNIQLRWLCAAGMISEPTDEAFNAAMNEALNGFSQKALGDSKNG
;
A
#
# COMPACT_ATOMS: atom_id res chain seq x y z
N MET A 1 -19.00 10.00 19.04
CA MET A 1 -17.74 9.55 18.42
C MET A 1 -18.10 8.95 17.07
N THR A 2 -18.30 9.79 16.05
CA THR A 2 -18.63 9.32 14.70
C THR A 2 -17.33 8.99 14.00
N SER A 3 -17.14 7.71 13.70
CA SER A 3 -16.10 7.16 12.84
C SER A 3 -16.03 7.98 11.55
N GLY A 4 -15.04 8.88 11.47
CA GLY A 4 -14.78 9.64 10.25
C GLY A 4 -14.45 8.66 9.14
N GLU A 5 -15.26 8.65 8.09
CA GLU A 5 -14.97 7.84 6.90
C GLU A 5 -13.58 8.21 6.38
N LEU A 6 -12.72 7.21 6.25
CA LEU A 6 -11.41 7.36 5.64
C LEU A 6 -11.60 7.88 4.20
N ASN A 7 -10.74 8.80 3.77
CA ASN A 7 -10.73 9.33 2.41
C ASN A 7 -10.75 8.16 1.40
N PRO A 8 -11.61 8.14 0.37
CA PRO A 8 -11.64 7.05 -0.61
C PRO A 8 -10.34 6.88 -1.41
N LYS A 9 -9.41 7.84 -1.33
CA LYS A 9 -8.04 7.74 -1.87
C LYS A 9 -7.04 7.14 -0.89
N ASP A 10 -7.42 6.93 0.38
CA ASP A 10 -6.61 6.24 1.37
C ASP A 10 -6.62 4.75 1.03
N LEU A 11 -5.46 4.20 0.73
CA LEU A 11 -5.30 2.80 0.33
C LEU A 11 -5.76 1.81 1.40
N ARG A 12 -5.90 2.26 2.67
CA ARG A 12 -6.42 1.45 3.78
C ARG A 12 -7.94 1.25 3.71
N THR A 13 -8.64 1.98 2.85
CA THR A 13 -10.07 1.75 2.57
C THR A 13 -10.32 0.52 1.71
N TYR A 14 -9.29 -0.01 1.06
CA TYR A 14 -9.38 -1.20 0.23
C TYR A 14 -8.89 -2.43 0.99
N THR A 15 -9.70 -3.47 1.01
CA THR A 15 -9.28 -4.77 1.53
C THR A 15 -8.09 -5.30 0.73
N VAL A 16 -7.06 -5.78 1.43
CA VAL A 16 -5.96 -6.50 0.81
C VAL A 16 -6.28 -7.99 0.78
N GLN A 17 -5.99 -8.66 -0.34
CA GLN A 17 -6.12 -10.11 -0.44
C GLN A 17 -5.40 -10.81 0.73
N PRO A 18 -5.96 -11.88 1.34
CA PRO A 18 -5.30 -12.54 2.47
C PRO A 18 -4.01 -13.27 2.08
N LYS A 19 -3.90 -13.71 0.82
CA LYS A 19 -2.72 -14.42 0.29
C LYS A 19 -2.44 -14.05 -1.17
N PRO A 20 -1.19 -14.20 -1.65
CA PRO A 20 -0.90 -14.09 -3.08
C PRO A 20 -1.75 -15.10 -3.88
N CYS A 21 -2.11 -14.74 -5.12
CA CYS A 21 -2.74 -15.71 -6.02
C CYS A 21 -1.73 -16.80 -6.41
N LYS A 22 -2.23 -17.98 -6.78
CA LYS A 22 -1.40 -19.12 -7.19
C LYS A 22 -0.37 -18.73 -8.25
N THR A 23 -0.80 -17.90 -9.20
CA THR A 23 0.00 -17.44 -10.35
C THR A 23 0.69 -16.11 -10.14
N CYS A 24 0.80 -15.62 -8.91
CA CYS A 24 1.47 -14.36 -8.62
C CYS A 24 2.93 -14.44 -9.10
N PRO A 25 3.42 -13.47 -9.90
CA PRO A 25 4.78 -13.49 -10.42
C PRO A 25 5.84 -13.24 -9.34
N PHE A 26 5.44 -12.83 -8.13
CA PHE A 26 6.35 -12.52 -7.03
C PHE A 26 6.45 -13.66 -6.01
N GLU A 27 5.29 -14.21 -5.62
CA GLU A 27 5.17 -15.12 -4.47
C GLU A 27 4.16 -16.25 -4.72
N GLY A 28 3.78 -16.48 -5.97
CA GLY A 28 2.85 -17.54 -6.35
C GLY A 28 3.51 -18.91 -6.19
N THR A 29 2.71 -19.92 -5.91
CA THR A 29 3.16 -21.32 -5.90
C THR A 29 3.36 -21.89 -7.30
N ASP A 30 2.78 -21.25 -8.31
CA ASP A 30 2.88 -21.58 -9.74
C ASP A 30 3.02 -20.27 -10.53
N PRO A 31 4.12 -19.52 -10.32
CA PRO A 31 4.24 -18.14 -10.75
C PRO A 31 4.20 -18.04 -12.28
N ILE A 32 3.39 -17.12 -12.80
CA ILE A 32 3.38 -16.87 -14.24
C ILE A 32 4.71 -16.25 -14.67
N ALA A 33 5.31 -16.80 -15.73
CA ALA A 33 6.50 -16.23 -16.33
C ALA A 33 6.18 -14.85 -16.90
N VAL A 34 6.93 -13.84 -16.47
CA VAL A 34 6.83 -12.47 -16.97
C VAL A 34 8.16 -12.04 -17.52
N SER A 35 8.14 -11.24 -18.59
CA SER A 35 9.39 -10.70 -19.13
C SER A 35 10.06 -9.76 -18.12
N PRO A 36 11.40 -9.63 -18.12
CA PRO A 36 12.09 -8.70 -17.22
C PRO A 36 11.56 -7.27 -17.30
N LYS A 37 11.20 -6.81 -18.51
CA LYS A 37 10.63 -5.48 -18.74
C LYS A 37 9.26 -5.32 -18.05
N LEU A 38 8.41 -6.34 -18.13
CA LEU A 38 7.10 -6.31 -17.48
C LEU A 38 7.23 -6.42 -15.95
N TYR A 39 8.17 -7.23 -15.48
CA TYR A 39 8.49 -7.33 -14.05
C TYR A 39 8.92 -5.98 -13.49
N GLN A 40 9.87 -5.30 -14.14
CA GLN A 40 10.32 -3.96 -13.74
C GLN A 40 9.16 -2.96 -13.72
N HIS A 41 8.27 -3.00 -14.72
CA HIS A 41 7.10 -2.14 -14.76
C HIS A 41 6.19 -2.34 -13.53
N PHE A 42 6.02 -3.57 -13.06
CA PHE A 42 5.25 -3.81 -11.84
C PHE A 42 5.94 -3.25 -10.59
N ILE A 43 7.25 -3.42 -10.46
CA ILE A 43 8.02 -2.86 -9.34
C ILE A 43 7.92 -1.34 -9.32
N ASP A 44 8.14 -0.68 -10.47
CA ASP A 44 8.06 0.77 -10.60
C ASP A 44 6.68 1.32 -10.22
N ASN A 45 5.61 0.58 -10.54
CA ASN A 45 4.26 0.97 -10.16
C ASN A 45 4.04 0.84 -8.64
N LEU A 46 4.43 -0.30 -8.07
CA LEU A 46 4.23 -0.61 -6.64
C LEU A 46 5.07 0.28 -5.71
N CYS A 47 6.23 0.72 -6.16
CA CYS A 47 7.18 1.51 -5.38
C CYS A 47 7.08 3.03 -5.61
N GLY A 48 6.02 3.54 -6.23
CA GLY A 48 5.87 5.00 -6.35
C GLY A 48 4.74 5.54 -7.21
N LYS A 49 4.11 4.74 -8.09
CA LYS A 49 3.09 5.25 -9.01
C LYS A 49 1.67 4.78 -8.69
N GLY A 50 1.48 3.79 -7.83
CA GLY A 50 0.15 3.35 -7.42
C GLY A 50 0.11 2.04 -6.65
N GLN A 51 -1.03 1.37 -6.77
CA GLN A 51 -1.28 0.04 -6.25
C GLN A 51 -1.73 -0.88 -7.36
N HIS A 52 -1.51 -2.18 -7.16
CA HIS A 52 -2.02 -3.19 -8.06
C HIS A 52 -3.30 -3.80 -7.50
N LEU A 53 -4.40 -3.73 -8.25
CA LEU A 53 -5.61 -4.48 -7.96
C LEU A 53 -5.48 -5.90 -8.49
N CYS A 54 -6.18 -6.85 -7.87
CA CYS A 54 -6.16 -8.23 -8.33
C CYS A 54 -6.68 -8.35 -9.79
N HIS A 55 -6.09 -9.23 -10.60
CA HIS A 55 -6.39 -9.36 -12.04
C HIS A 55 -7.79 -9.88 -12.40
N SER A 56 -8.63 -10.26 -11.45
CA SER A 56 -10.02 -10.67 -11.74
C SER A 56 -10.91 -9.44 -11.87
N ALA A 57 -11.67 -9.35 -12.97
CA ALA A 57 -12.47 -8.18 -13.38
C ALA A 57 -13.38 -7.61 -12.28
N ASP A 58 -13.90 -8.45 -11.37
CA ASP A 58 -14.82 -8.04 -10.31
C ASP A 58 -14.13 -7.79 -8.95
N ASN A 59 -12.81 -7.94 -8.88
CA ASN A 59 -12.09 -7.91 -7.62
C ASN A 59 -11.46 -6.55 -7.37
N LYS A 60 -12.06 -5.83 -6.43
CA LYS A 60 -11.64 -4.50 -6.00
C LYS A 60 -10.59 -4.53 -4.88
N MET A 61 -10.09 -5.71 -4.52
CA MET A 61 -9.09 -5.84 -3.46
C MET A 61 -7.68 -5.58 -3.97
N ILE A 62 -6.85 -5.02 -3.10
CA ILE A 62 -5.42 -4.86 -3.35
C ILE A 62 -4.76 -6.23 -3.44
N CYS A 63 -3.90 -6.41 -4.44
CA CYS A 63 -3.13 -7.63 -4.64
C CYS A 63 -2.14 -7.85 -3.48
N ARG A 64 -2.20 -9.01 -2.81
CA ARG A 64 -1.29 -9.34 -1.70
C ARG A 64 0.17 -9.39 -2.12
N GLY A 65 0.49 -10.05 -3.23
CA GLY A 65 1.86 -10.11 -3.73
C GLY A 65 2.44 -8.72 -4.05
N GLY A 66 1.61 -7.84 -4.63
CA GLY A 66 1.99 -6.44 -4.86
C GLY A 66 2.18 -5.66 -3.56
N ARG A 67 1.27 -5.82 -2.60
CA ARG A 67 1.39 -5.21 -1.26
C ARG A 67 2.67 -5.65 -0.56
N ASN A 68 3.03 -6.93 -0.60
CA ASN A 68 4.24 -7.43 0.06
C ASN A 68 5.52 -6.80 -0.52
N ILE A 69 5.60 -6.62 -1.84
CA ILE A 69 6.70 -5.89 -2.47
C ILE A 69 6.75 -4.45 -1.97
N GLN A 70 5.60 -3.76 -1.94
CA GLN A 70 5.54 -2.39 -1.44
C GLN A 70 6.01 -2.28 0.01
N LEU A 71 5.55 -3.17 0.89
CA LEU A 71 5.91 -3.16 2.31
C LEU A 71 7.42 -3.38 2.49
N ARG A 72 8.01 -4.32 1.74
CA ARG A 72 9.47 -4.53 1.74
C ARG A 72 10.22 -3.29 1.28
N TRP A 73 9.73 -2.63 0.23
CA TRP A 73 10.35 -1.40 -0.27
C TRP A 73 10.25 -0.25 0.73
N LEU A 74 9.07 -0.02 1.31
CA LEU A 74 8.85 1.02 2.33
C LEU A 74 9.73 0.79 3.56
N CYS A 75 9.85 -0.46 4.00
CA CYS A 75 10.72 -0.83 5.13
C CYS A 75 12.19 -0.57 4.78
N ALA A 76 12.66 -1.01 3.60
CA ALA A 76 14.02 -0.76 3.14
C ALA A 76 14.33 0.74 2.95
N ALA A 77 13.32 1.54 2.60
CA ALA A 77 13.42 2.99 2.50
C ALA A 77 13.39 3.72 3.87
N GLY A 78 13.22 2.98 4.98
CA GLY A 78 13.12 3.53 6.33
C GLY A 78 11.80 4.25 6.61
N MET A 79 10.76 4.04 5.80
CA MET A 79 9.45 4.69 5.96
C MET A 79 8.54 3.94 6.94
N ILE A 80 8.76 2.64 7.14
CA ILE A 80 8.07 1.80 8.12
C ILE A 80 9.11 0.92 8.82
N SER A 81 8.84 0.54 10.07
CA SER A 81 9.77 -0.27 10.87
C SER A 81 9.88 -1.71 10.39
N GLU A 82 8.77 -2.29 9.97
CA GLU A 82 8.66 -3.69 9.56
C GLU A 82 7.82 -3.80 8.28
N PRO A 83 8.05 -4.80 7.41
CA PRO A 83 7.32 -4.95 6.16
C PRO A 83 5.94 -5.60 6.39
N THR A 84 5.10 -4.98 7.23
CA THR A 84 3.76 -5.47 7.61
C THR A 84 2.65 -4.47 7.35
N ASP A 85 1.41 -4.95 7.19
CA ASP A 85 0.23 -4.09 7.04
C ASP A 85 0.03 -3.21 8.29
N GLU A 86 0.33 -3.75 9.47
CA GLU A 86 0.23 -3.04 10.75
C GLU A 86 1.19 -1.84 10.82
N ALA A 87 2.46 -2.03 10.44
CA ALA A 87 3.45 -0.96 10.41
C ALA A 87 3.09 0.11 9.38
N PHE A 88 2.58 -0.31 8.21
CA PHE A 88 2.04 0.63 7.21
C PHE A 88 0.87 1.44 7.76
N ASN A 89 -0.10 0.80 8.41
CA ASN A 89 -1.27 1.47 8.97
C ASN A 89 -0.88 2.46 10.07
N ALA A 90 0.08 2.10 10.92
CA ALA A 90 0.64 2.97 11.95
C ALA A 90 1.30 4.22 11.35
N ALA A 91 2.21 4.05 10.38
CA ALA A 91 2.87 5.16 9.70
C ALA A 91 1.88 6.11 9.00
N MET A 92 0.82 5.56 8.37
CA MET A 92 -0.24 6.37 7.76
C MET A 92 -1.06 7.14 8.79
N ASN A 93 -1.38 6.54 9.95
CA ASN A 93 -2.06 7.23 11.04
C ASN A 93 -1.21 8.39 11.58
N GLU A 94 0.08 8.16 11.80
CA GLU A 94 1.02 9.18 12.24
C GLU A 94 1.11 10.33 11.22
N ALA A 95 1.25 10.02 9.94
CA ALA A 95 1.31 11.02 8.89
C ALA A 95 0.03 11.89 8.87
N LEU A 96 -1.15 11.27 8.86
CA LEU A 96 -2.43 12.00 8.82
C LEU A 96 -2.68 12.82 10.09
N ASN A 97 -2.34 12.28 11.27
CA ASN A 97 -2.45 13.02 12.53
C ASN A 97 -1.43 14.18 12.60
N GLY A 98 -0.22 13.98 12.08
CA GLY A 98 0.81 15.01 11.95
C GLY A 98 0.39 16.14 10.99
N PHE A 99 -0.29 15.81 9.88
CA PHE A 99 -0.90 16.81 8.99
C PHE A 99 -2.03 17.58 9.69
N SER A 100 -2.85 16.91 10.51
CA SER A 100 -3.92 17.56 11.27
C SER A 100 -3.37 18.58 12.28
N GLN A 101 -2.27 18.26 12.97
CA GLN A 101 -1.61 19.22 13.86
C GLN A 101 -0.98 20.41 13.11
N LYS A 102 -0.40 20.18 11.93
CA LYS A 102 0.19 21.26 11.12
C LYS A 102 -0.88 22.20 10.54
N ALA A 103 -2.04 21.67 10.12
CA ALA A 103 -3.17 22.48 9.66
C ALA A 103 -3.85 23.30 10.77
N LEU A 104 -3.72 22.88 12.04
CA LEU A 104 -4.18 23.62 13.21
C LEU A 104 -3.11 24.58 13.78
N GLY A 105 -1.89 24.56 13.23
CA GLY A 105 -0.72 25.30 13.72
C GLY A 105 -0.53 26.72 13.19
N ASP A 106 -1.25 27.13 12.13
CA ASP A 106 -1.08 28.47 11.53
C ASP A 106 -2.03 29.55 12.11
N SER A 107 -2.81 29.23 13.16
CA SER A 107 -3.77 30.17 13.77
C SER A 107 -3.40 30.65 15.17
N LYS A 108 -2.11 30.62 15.55
CA LYS A 108 -1.63 31.32 16.75
C LYS A 108 -0.22 31.87 16.55
N ASN A 109 -0.13 33.09 16.00
CA ASN A 109 0.54 34.25 16.62
C ASN A 109 0.80 35.33 15.57
N GLY A 110 0.17 36.48 15.76
CA GLY A 110 0.30 37.69 14.96
C GLY A 110 -0.85 38.64 15.27
#